data_AF-A0A229NX22-F1
#
_entry.id   AF-A0A229NX22-F1
#
_cell.length_a   1.000
_cell.length_b   1.000
_cell.length_c   1.000
_cell.angle_alpha   90.00
_cell.angle_beta   90.00
_cell.angle_gamma   90.00
#
_symmetry.space_group_name_H-M   'P 1'
#
loop_
_entity.id
_entity.type
_entity.pdbx_description
1 polymer ?
#
loop_
_entity_poly.entity_id
_entity_poly.type
_entity_poly.pdbx_seq_one_letter_code
_entity_poly.pdbx_strand_id
1 'polypeptide(L)'
;MNINISILALTIVGIISVYAIAITIIIRFVGMKFKGESSIHFLLASIILVIQTYLIIKEFVSKHTLSSTNILLFFMGVMLIFQGVRRKKIDSE
;
A
#
# COMPACT_ATOMS: atom_id res chain seq x y z
N MET A 1 -25.32 9.37 13.78
CA MET A 1 -24.70 9.48 12.45
C MET A 1 -24.81 8.13 11.77
N ASN A 2 -25.80 7.95 10.89
CA ASN A 2 -26.03 6.69 10.17
C ASN A 2 -24.91 6.54 9.13
N ILE A 3 -23.95 5.65 9.39
CA ILE A 3 -22.92 5.34 8.39
C ILE A 3 -23.63 4.63 7.24
N ASN A 4 -23.58 5.22 6.04
CA ASN A 4 -24.15 4.60 4.85
C ASN A 4 -23.42 3.27 4.60
N ILE A 5 -24.18 2.17 4.52
CA ILE A 5 -23.66 0.81 4.27
C ILE A 5 -22.79 0.77 3.02
N SER A 6 -23.09 1.58 2.00
CA SER A 6 -22.27 1.70 0.80
C SER A 6 -20.89 2.29 1.08
N ILE A 7 -20.79 3.28 1.98
CA ILE A 7 -19.51 3.89 2.37
C ILE A 7 -18.69 2.89 3.19
N LEU A 8 -19.34 2.14 4.08
CA LEU A 8 -18.70 1.09 4.85
C LEU A 8 -18.13 -0.01 3.94
N ALA A 9 -18.92 -0.48 2.97
CA ALA A 9 -18.51 -1.47 1.99
C ALA A 9 -17.33 -0.98 1.13
N LEU A 10 -17.38 0.27 0.66
CA LEU A 10 -16.29 0.88 -0.11
C LEU A 10 -14.98 0.92 0.68
N THR A 11 -15.05 1.30 1.96
CA THR A 11 -13.87 1.32 2.84
C THR A 11 -13.32 -0.09 3.06
N ILE A 12 -14.18 -1.09 3.30
CA ILE A 12 -13.75 -2.49 3.46
C ILE A 12 -13.07 -3.01 2.20
N VAL A 13 -13.67 -2.80 1.03
CA VAL A 13 -13.11 -3.21 -0.26
C VAL A 13 -11.77 -2.51 -0.52
N GLY A 14 -11.66 -1.21 -0.19
CA GLY A 14 -10.41 -0.46 -0.30
C GLY A 14 -9.29 -1.05 0.55
N ILE A 15 -9.59 -1.38 1.82
CA ILE A 15 -8.64 -2.00 2.75
C ILE A 15 -8.16 -3.34 2.20
N ILE A 16 -9.09 -4.23 1.82
CA ILE A 16 -8.76 -5.56 1.31
C ILE A 16 -7.88 -5.47 0.06
N SER A 17 -8.23 -4.56 -0.86
CA SER A 17 -7.48 -4.36 -2.10
C SER A 17 -6.03 -3.92 -1.83
N VAL A 18 -5.83 -3.00 -0.88
CA VAL A 18 -4.51 -2.52 -0.51
C VAL A 18 -3.66 -3.62 0.11
N TYR A 19 -4.22 -4.40 1.04
CA TYR A 19 -3.53 -5.54 1.62
C TYR A 19 -3.18 -6.61 0.57
N ALA A 20 -4.09 -6.90 -0.36
CA ALA A 20 -3.85 -7.85 -1.44
C ALA A 20 -2.68 -7.41 -2.35
N ILE A 21 -2.61 -6.12 -2.70
CA ILE A 21 -1.50 -5.58 -3.49
C ILE A 21 -0.18 -5.70 -2.73
N ALA A 22 -0.14 -5.28 -1.47
CA ALA A 22 1.07 -5.34 -0.66
C ALA A 22 1.56 -6.79 -0.46
N ILE A 23 0.65 -7.72 -0.16
CA ILE A 23 0.97 -9.14 -0.01
C ILE A 23 1.50 -9.73 -1.32
N THR A 24 0.87 -9.43 -2.45
CA THR A 24 1.31 -9.90 -3.77
C THR A 24 2.74 -9.44 -4.07
N ILE A 25 3.07 -8.19 -3.72
CA ILE A 25 4.41 -7.63 -3.87
C ILE A 25 5.39 -8.34 -2.94
N ILE A 26 5.06 -8.49 -1.67
CA ILE A 26 5.90 -9.19 -0.69
C ILE A 26 6.19 -10.63 -1.16
N ILE A 27 5.16 -11.40 -1.53
CA ILE A 27 5.32 -12.79 -2.01
C ILE A 27 6.21 -12.83 -3.27
N ARG A 28 5.98 -11.92 -4.22
CA ARG A 28 6.78 -11.85 -5.46
C ARG A 28 8.24 -11.53 -5.17
N PHE A 29 8.53 -10.65 -4.21
CA PHE A 29 9.90 -10.28 -3.83
C PHE A 29 10.58 -11.30 -2.92
N VAL A 30 9.85 -12.00 -2.06
CA VAL A 30 10.41 -13.08 -1.24
C VAL A 30 10.69 -14.32 -2.10
N GLY A 31 9.82 -14.64 -3.07
CA GLY A 31 10.00 -15.75 -4.00
C GLY A 31 11.07 -15.51 -5.07
N MET A 32 11.22 -14.26 -5.53
CA MET A 32 12.33 -13.86 -6.39
C MET A 32 13.54 -13.48 -5.51
N LYS A 33 14.48 -14.41 -5.27
CA LYS A 33 15.80 -14.15 -4.66
C LYS A 33 16.23 -12.69 -4.91
N PHE A 34 16.34 -11.87 -3.87
CA PHE A 34 16.64 -10.43 -3.92
C PHE A 34 17.89 -10.14 -4.79
N LYS A 35 17.71 -10.04 -6.10
CA LYS A 35 18.77 -9.78 -7.08
C LYS A 35 18.68 -8.31 -7.46
N GLY A 36 19.42 -7.47 -6.73
CA GLY A 36 19.62 -6.06 -7.02
C GLY A 36 19.02 -5.08 -6.01
N GLU A 37 19.68 -3.92 -5.83
CA GLU A 37 19.30 -2.86 -4.88
C GLU A 37 17.83 -2.43 -5.01
N SER A 38 17.28 -2.39 -6.24
CA SER A 38 15.90 -2.01 -6.49
C SER A 38 14.88 -2.92 -5.77
N SER A 39 15.21 -4.20 -5.53
CA SER A 39 14.30 -5.14 -4.87
C SER A 39 14.04 -4.82 -3.40
N ILE A 40 15.05 -4.31 -2.71
CA ILE A 40 14.94 -3.87 -1.31
C ILE A 40 14.05 -2.63 -1.20
N HIS A 41 14.18 -1.67 -2.13
CA HIS A 41 13.38 -0.45 -2.15
C HIS A 41 11.89 -0.75 -2.30
N PHE A 42 11.56 -1.74 -3.14
CA PHE A 42 10.20 -2.22 -3.31
C PHE A 42 9.63 -2.94 -2.09
N LEU A 43 10.44 -3.79 -1.45
CA LEU A 43 10.05 -4.44 -0.21
C LEU A 43 9.75 -3.39 0.86
N LEU A 44 10.63 -2.39 0.99
CA LEU A 44 10.48 -1.29 1.93
C LEU A 44 9.21 -0.47 1.64
N ALA A 45 8.96 -0.15 0.36
CA ALA A 45 7.75 0.54 -0.06
C ALA A 45 6.48 -0.26 0.29
N SER A 46 6.50 -1.58 0.10
CA SER A 46 5.39 -2.46 0.45
C SER A 46 5.13 -2.50 1.97
N ILE A 47 6.20 -2.56 2.78
CA ILE A 47 6.10 -2.51 4.25
C ILE A 47 5.53 -1.17 4.70
N ILE A 48 6.04 -0.06 4.16
CA ILE A 48 5.52 1.29 4.44
C ILE A 48 4.04 1.38 4.11
N LEU A 49 3.62 0.82 2.97
CA LEU A 49 2.22 0.84 2.54
C LEU A 49 1.31 0.08 3.52
N VAL A 50 1.74 -1.08 4.01
CA VAL A 50 1.00 -1.83 5.05
C VAL A 50 0.88 -1.03 6.35
N ILE A 51 1.97 -0.43 6.81
CA ILE A 51 1.98 0.37 8.06
C ILE A 51 1.06 1.59 7.94
N GLN A 52 1.16 2.35 6.84
CA GLN A 52 0.34 3.54 6.63
C GLN A 52 -1.15 3.19 6.48
N THR A 53 -1.45 2.09 5.80
CA THR A 53 -2.82 1.57 5.70
C THR A 53 -3.39 1.24 7.07
N TYR A 54 -2.62 0.56 7.91
CA TYR A 54 -3.04 0.24 9.28
C TYR A 54 -3.28 1.52 10.11
N LEU A 55 -2.40 2.53 10.02
CA LEU A 55 -2.57 3.79 10.73
C LEU A 55 -3.82 4.55 10.27
N ILE A 56 -4.07 4.62 8.96
CA ILE A 56 -5.27 5.24 8.38
C ILE A 56 -6.53 4.54 8.89
N ILE A 57 -6.57 3.20 8.87
CA ILE A 57 -7.72 2.44 9.38
C ILE A 57 -7.90 2.67 10.88
N LYS A 58 -6.81 2.64 11.65
CA LYS A 58 -6.86 2.86 13.10
C LYS A 58 -7.41 4.25 13.43
N GLU A 59 -6.95 5.30 12.74
CA GLU A 59 -7.44 6.67 12.90
C GLU A 59 -8.92 6.78 12.51
N PHE A 60 -9.31 6.14 11.40
CA PHE A 60 -10.69 6.11 10.92
C PHE A 60 -11.65 5.41 11.90
N VAL A 61 -11.24 4.25 12.45
CA VAL A 61 -12.02 3.50 13.46
C VAL A 61 -12.08 4.25 14.78
N SER A 62 -11.00 4.93 15.16
CA SER A 62 -10.94 5.72 16.40
C SER A 62 -11.69 7.05 16.28
N LYS A 63 -12.29 7.36 15.12
CA LYS A 63 -12.93 8.65 14.79
C LYS A 63 -12.00 9.86 14.99
N HIS A 64 -10.70 9.63 14.98
CA HIS A 64 -9.72 10.70 15.00
C HIS A 64 -9.59 11.29 13.60
N THR A 65 -9.27 12.58 13.52
CA THR A 65 -8.98 13.24 12.25
C THR A 65 -7.82 12.51 11.58
N LEU A 66 -8.01 12.07 10.34
CA LEU A 66 -6.95 11.44 9.55
C LEU A 66 -5.76 12.39 9.46
N SER A 67 -4.58 11.90 9.84
CA SER A 67 -3.36 12.67 9.72
C SER A 67 -3.02 12.85 8.24
N SER A 68 -2.87 14.11 7.80
CA SER A 68 -2.45 14.45 6.44
C SER A 68 -1.09 13.83 6.09
N THR A 69 -0.21 13.68 7.07
CA THR A 69 1.09 13.01 6.93
C THR A 69 0.93 11.52 6.59
N ASN A 70 0.00 10.81 7.24
CA ASN A 70 -0.26 9.39 6.98
C ASN A 70 -0.82 9.18 5.57
N ILE A 71 -1.73 10.07 5.14
CA ILE A 71 -2.28 10.07 3.78
C ILE A 71 -1.16 10.33 2.75
N LEU A 72 -0.30 11.32 2.99
CA LEU A 72 0.82 11.64 2.09
C LEU A 72 1.77 10.45 1.96
N LEU A 73 2.17 9.82 3.08
CA LEU A 73 3.05 8.66 3.09
C LEU A 73 2.42 7.45 2.40
N PHE A 74 1.10 7.27 2.53
CA PHE A 74 0.36 6.25 1.80
C PHE A 74 0.47 6.46 0.28
N PHE A 75 0.18 7.66 -0.23
CA PHE A 75 0.33 7.98 -1.65
C PHE A 75 1.78 7.84 -2.14
N MET A 76 2.75 8.24 -1.32
CA MET A 76 4.16 8.07 -1.64
C MET A 76 4.54 6.58 -1.78
N GLY A 77 4.06 5.73 -0.88
CA GLY A 77 4.24 4.27 -0.97
C GLY A 77 3.63 3.68 -2.24
N VAL A 78 2.40 4.08 -2.58
CA VAL A 78 1.73 3.67 -3.83
C VAL A 78 2.53 4.10 -5.06
N MET A 79 3.03 5.35 -5.07
CA MET A 79 3.80 5.89 -6.18
C MET A 79 5.14 5.17 -6.37
N LEU A 80 5.83 4.84 -5.29
CA LEU A 80 7.09 4.07 -5.34
C LEU A 80 6.88 2.68 -5.94
N ILE A 81 5.80 2.00 -5.55
CA ILE A 81 5.43 0.71 -6.14
C ILE A 81 5.11 0.86 -7.62
N PHE A 82 4.32 1.87 -7.99
CA PHE A 82 3.94 2.11 -9.39
C PHE A 82 5.16 2.41 -10.27
N GLN A 83 6.06 3.29 -9.81
CA GLN A 83 7.30 3.61 -10.51
C GLN A 83 8.18 2.38 -10.69
N GLY A 84 8.33 1.58 -9.64
CA GLY A 84 9.13 0.38 -9.72
C GLY A 84 8.54 -0.64 -10.71
N VAL A 85 7.21 -0.82 -10.74
CA VAL A 85 6.54 -1.74 -11.69
C VAL A 85 6.74 -1.24 -13.12
N ARG A 86 6.65 0.08 -13.34
CA ARG A 86 6.89 0.70 -14.65
C ARG A 86 8.34 0.53 -15.11
N ARG A 87 9.33 0.68 -14.22
CA ARG A 87 10.75 0.46 -14.55
C ARG A 87 11.05 -0.98 -14.96
N LYS A 88 10.48 -1.98 -14.27
CA LYS A 88 10.64 -3.39 -14.67
C LYS A 88 10.06 -3.71 -16.04
N LYS A 89 9.04 -2.98 -16.50
CA LYS A 89 8.47 -3.16 -17.85
C LYS A 89 9.39 -2.64 -18.95
N ILE A 90 10.12 -1.55 -18.70
CA ILE A 90 11.00 -0.91 -19.68
C ILE A 90 12.29 -1.72 -19.90
N ASP A 91 12.81 -2.36 -18.86
CA ASP A 91 14.01 -3.24 -18.95
C ASP A 91 13.73 -4.62 -19.59
N SER A 92 12.48 -4.90 -19.97
CA SER A 92 12.04 -6.18 -20.56
C SER A 92 11.55 -6.06 -22.00
N GLU A 93 11.67 -4.88 -22.62
CA GLU A 93 11.55 -4.65 -24.07
C GLU A 93 12.94 -4.52 -24.71
#